data_AF-A0A1V6MZU3-F1
#
_entry.id   AF-A0A1V6MZU3-F1
#
_cell.length_a   1.000
_cell.length_b   1.000
_cell.length_c   1.000
_cell.angle_alpha   90.00
_cell.angle_beta   90.00
_cell.angle_gamma   90.00
#
_symmetry.space_group_name_H-M   'P 1'
#
loop_
_entity.id
_entity.type
_entity.pdbx_description
1 polymer ?
#
loop_
_entity_poly.entity_id
_entity_poly.type
_entity_poly.pdbx_seq_one_letter_code
_entity_poly.pdbx_strand_id
1 'polypeptide(L)'
;MIEKLLNDYFMVNLNKKLSLSNRAKLIPSKNYNEINLLWKEHQKIQNDLDNGKYKCLNDSIPDFSFLDLKIKIANKIFKECIFCPRKCKVDRNNKTGFCGVKNPIIASELFNQNETLPLIFNTDSNINSNINSNIKSNIKSNINNNFNTNSNFNINNNSNTNSNFNSNFNINNNSNSNSTIDSNIICNTNPNTDLNIIFNSDSITNYNNNSNDNSNNNYNNNFNSNCNVDSKKDLNNNDNNNSNILENDNNYCKKSSLCIAGLNEESPLIPSYKIFFSGCTLRCAFCQNHEISINPKNGIFINKKELAFKIDNNRLAGSSNVNFVGGEPTPNLNFILETIKLTKENIPIIYNSNMYLSTETMRLLDGFVDLYLTDFKFGNNKCASRLSGVSDYMEIVGNNHKIALNSGNIIIRHLVLPNHVECCSIPLMDWIVENLGVNVVLDVVDKYKPFYKANEYQDLSKAVQTKDVKEVIDYAKSLGLNNIIKT
;
A
#
# COMPACT_ATOMS: atom_id res chain seq x y z
N MET A 1 8.71 11.99 14.35
CA MET A 1 8.52 10.86 15.30
C MET A 1 8.03 9.61 14.58
N ILE A 2 6.97 9.70 13.76
CA ILE A 2 6.48 8.60 12.89
C ILE A 2 7.58 8.02 11.99
N GLU A 3 8.39 8.86 11.32
CA GLU A 3 9.50 8.39 10.49
C GLU A 3 10.51 7.50 11.24
N LYS A 4 10.74 7.78 12.54
CA LYS A 4 11.61 6.97 13.38
C LYS A 4 11.00 5.61 13.69
N LEU A 5 9.68 5.56 13.88
CA LEU A 5 8.94 4.30 14.12
C LEU A 5 8.84 3.44 12.85
N LEU A 6 8.80 4.07 11.68
CA LEU A 6 8.71 3.42 10.37
C LEU A 6 10.06 3.41 9.63
N ASN A 7 11.16 3.51 10.38
CA ASN A 7 12.49 3.73 9.80
C ASN A 7 12.92 2.60 8.87
N ASP A 8 12.62 1.34 9.19
CA ASP A 8 13.02 0.22 8.35
C ASP A 8 12.28 0.25 7.00
N TYR A 9 10.99 0.53 7.00
CA TYR A 9 10.21 0.76 5.78
C TYR A 9 10.83 1.89 4.93
N PHE A 10 11.13 3.04 5.52
CA PHE A 10 11.72 4.17 4.78
C PHE A 10 13.13 3.87 4.26
N MET A 11 13.93 3.11 5.00
CA MET A 11 15.25 2.70 4.55
C MET A 11 15.18 1.74 3.35
N VAL A 12 14.17 0.89 3.27
CA VAL A 12 13.91 0.08 2.06
C VAL A 12 13.42 0.95 0.92
N ASN A 13 12.48 1.88 1.18
CA ASN A 13 11.97 2.79 0.16
C ASN A 13 13.10 3.63 -0.48
N LEU A 14 14.05 4.12 0.33
CA LEU A 14 15.22 4.87 -0.14
C LEU A 14 16.32 3.97 -0.75
N ASN A 15 16.06 2.68 -0.97
CA ASN A 15 17.04 1.68 -1.45
C ASN A 15 18.31 1.58 -0.60
N LYS A 16 18.26 2.01 0.68
CA LYS A 16 19.37 1.87 1.64
C LYS A 16 19.37 0.48 2.31
N LYS A 17 18.26 -0.24 2.23
CA LYS A 17 18.10 -1.64 2.67
C LYS A 17 17.36 -2.43 1.60
N LEU A 18 17.64 -3.72 1.51
CA LEU A 18 16.81 -4.65 0.76
C LEU A 18 15.48 -4.87 1.50
N SER A 19 14.38 -4.93 0.73
CA SER A 19 13.07 -5.33 1.27
C SER A 19 13.15 -6.73 1.85
N LEU A 20 12.32 -7.01 2.86
CA LEU A 20 12.30 -8.32 3.50
C LEU A 20 12.02 -9.44 2.48
N SER A 21 11.15 -9.19 1.50
CA SER A 21 10.91 -10.15 0.42
C SER A 21 12.14 -10.39 -0.47
N ASN A 22 12.93 -9.37 -0.78
CA ASN A 22 14.15 -9.53 -1.57
C ASN A 22 15.27 -10.20 -0.75
N ARG A 23 15.38 -9.91 0.54
CA ARG A 23 16.26 -10.65 1.45
C ARG A 23 15.89 -12.14 1.48
N ALA A 24 14.61 -12.46 1.57
CA ALA A 24 14.14 -13.84 1.56
C ALA A 24 14.46 -14.60 0.25
N LYS A 25 14.65 -13.91 -0.89
CA LYS A 25 15.12 -14.51 -2.15
C LYS A 25 16.59 -14.97 -2.08
N LEU A 26 17.40 -14.35 -1.23
CA LEU A 26 18.84 -14.59 -1.14
C LEU A 26 19.23 -15.58 -0.03
N ILE A 27 18.33 -15.89 0.90
CA ILE A 27 18.60 -16.82 2.00
C ILE A 27 18.43 -18.26 1.51
N PRO A 28 19.47 -19.12 1.53
CA PRO A 28 19.34 -20.51 1.14
C PRO A 28 18.46 -21.29 2.10
N SER A 29 17.68 -22.24 1.58
CA SER A 29 16.80 -23.11 2.36
C SER A 29 16.85 -24.55 1.86
N LYS A 30 16.48 -25.50 2.72
CA LYS A 30 16.29 -26.90 2.32
C LYS A 30 14.90 -27.13 1.71
N ASN A 31 14.87 -27.94 0.64
CA ASN A 31 13.65 -28.25 -0.11
C ASN A 31 13.07 -29.63 0.31
N TYR A 32 12.24 -29.66 1.34
CA TYR A 32 11.56 -30.88 1.80
C TYR A 32 10.21 -31.10 1.13
N ASN A 33 9.68 -32.33 1.13
CA ASN A 33 8.34 -32.62 0.61
C ASN A 33 7.25 -32.60 1.68
N GLU A 34 7.56 -32.95 2.92
CA GLU A 34 6.61 -32.99 4.03
C GLU A 34 6.39 -31.61 4.65
N ILE A 35 5.14 -31.26 4.94
CA ILE A 35 4.79 -29.93 5.50
C ILE A 35 5.45 -29.68 6.86
N ASN A 36 5.57 -30.72 7.69
CA ASN A 36 6.20 -30.61 9.02
C ASN A 36 7.69 -30.29 8.91
N LEU A 37 8.41 -30.90 7.97
CA LEU A 37 9.83 -30.61 7.73
C LEU A 37 10.02 -29.21 7.14
N LEU A 38 9.11 -28.77 6.25
CA LEU A 38 9.13 -27.40 5.74
C LEU A 38 8.95 -26.37 6.86
N TRP A 39 8.03 -26.60 7.80
CA TRP A 39 7.84 -25.72 8.96
C TRP A 39 9.01 -25.72 9.94
N LYS A 40 9.68 -26.87 10.12
CA LYS A 40 10.91 -26.95 10.92
C LYS A 40 12.04 -26.14 10.30
N GLU A 41 12.22 -26.24 8.98
CA GLU A 41 13.20 -25.41 8.25
C GLU A 41 12.84 -23.92 8.33
N HIS A 42 11.56 -23.58 8.19
CA HIS A 42 11.09 -22.20 8.29
C HIS A 42 11.42 -21.60 9.65
N GLN A 43 11.11 -22.32 10.73
CA GLN A 43 11.40 -21.88 12.09
C GLN A 43 12.90 -21.76 12.34
N LYS A 44 13.71 -22.69 11.82
CA LYS A 44 15.16 -22.61 11.93
C LYS A 44 15.70 -21.34 11.25
N ILE A 45 15.27 -21.04 10.03
CA ILE A 45 15.71 -19.84 9.31
C ILE A 45 15.24 -18.57 10.02
N GLN A 46 14.02 -18.54 10.56
CA GLN A 46 13.53 -17.42 11.35
C GLN A 46 14.39 -17.18 12.59
N ASN A 47 14.69 -18.24 13.36
CA ASN A 47 15.59 -18.13 14.51
C ASN A 47 16.99 -17.64 14.10
N ASP A 48 17.52 -18.11 12.97
CA ASP A 48 18.80 -17.65 12.43
C ASP A 48 18.74 -16.14 12.07
N LEU A 49 17.62 -15.65 11.53
CA LEU A 49 17.39 -14.24 11.23
C LEU A 49 17.34 -13.38 12.50
N ASP A 50 16.58 -13.83 13.51
CA ASP A 50 16.42 -13.13 14.78
C ASP A 50 17.76 -13.03 15.54
N ASN A 51 18.61 -14.05 15.40
CA ASN A 51 19.98 -14.05 15.94
C ASN A 51 21.00 -13.29 15.07
N GLY A 52 20.57 -12.66 13.98
CA GLY A 52 21.41 -11.81 13.14
C GLY A 52 22.38 -12.54 12.21
N LYS A 53 22.19 -13.83 11.94
CA LYS A 53 23.07 -14.65 11.08
C LYS A 53 23.13 -14.16 9.63
N TYR A 54 22.05 -13.55 9.15
CA TYR A 54 21.92 -13.06 7.77
C TYR A 54 22.00 -11.52 7.69
N LYS A 55 22.87 -10.90 8.51
CA LYS A 55 23.16 -9.45 8.43
C LYS A 55 23.86 -9.07 7.12
N CYS A 56 24.73 -9.93 6.61
CA CYS A 56 25.36 -9.82 5.31
C CYS A 56 24.86 -10.97 4.44
N LEU A 57 24.26 -10.67 3.30
CA LEU A 57 23.77 -11.67 2.35
C LEU A 57 24.76 -11.79 1.19
N ASN A 58 24.87 -12.99 0.63
CA ASN A 58 25.57 -13.19 -0.63
C ASN A 58 24.65 -12.70 -1.77
N ASP A 59 25.25 -12.16 -2.83
CA ASP A 59 24.52 -11.69 -4.02
C ASP A 59 24.07 -12.86 -4.91
N SER A 60 24.59 -14.07 -4.70
CA SER A 60 24.19 -15.25 -5.43
C SER A 60 22.78 -15.72 -5.03
N ILE A 61 21.88 -15.82 -6.01
CA ILE A 61 20.55 -16.39 -5.81
C ILE A 61 20.67 -17.92 -5.61
N PRO A 62 20.20 -18.48 -4.49
CA PRO A 62 20.23 -19.92 -4.26
C PRO A 62 19.17 -20.64 -5.11
N ASP A 63 19.43 -21.92 -5.43
CA ASP A 63 18.47 -22.79 -6.16
C ASP A 63 17.12 -22.92 -5.45
N PHE A 64 17.13 -22.89 -4.11
CA PHE A 64 15.94 -22.89 -3.28
C PHE A 64 16.12 -21.92 -2.11
N SER A 65 15.38 -20.82 -2.15
CA SER A 65 15.47 -19.73 -1.17
C SER A 65 14.44 -19.86 -0.03
N PHE A 66 14.56 -19.02 0.98
CA PHE A 66 13.56 -18.89 2.04
C PHE A 66 12.20 -18.43 1.50
N LEU A 67 12.19 -17.59 0.45
CA LEU A 67 10.94 -17.26 -0.24
C LEU A 67 10.34 -18.47 -0.96
N ASP A 68 11.16 -19.34 -1.56
CA ASP A 68 10.68 -20.58 -2.18
C ASP A 68 10.12 -21.56 -1.13
N LEU A 69 10.73 -21.62 0.05
CA LEU A 69 10.19 -22.36 1.20
C LEU A 69 8.79 -21.85 1.58
N LYS A 70 8.64 -20.53 1.75
CA LYS A 70 7.34 -19.90 2.08
C LYS A 70 6.29 -20.18 1.01
N ILE A 71 6.65 -20.07 -0.27
CA ILE A 71 5.77 -20.42 -1.40
C ILE A 71 5.34 -21.89 -1.32
N LYS A 72 6.28 -22.81 -1.08
CA LYS A 72 5.98 -24.25 -1.01
C LYS A 72 5.02 -24.57 0.15
N ILE A 73 5.21 -23.93 1.30
CA ILE A 73 4.30 -24.03 2.45
C ILE A 73 2.93 -23.45 2.09
N ALA A 74 2.87 -22.23 1.54
CA ALA A 74 1.63 -21.57 1.16
C ALA A 74 0.82 -22.40 0.14
N ASN A 75 1.49 -23.02 -0.84
CA ASN A 75 0.86 -23.89 -1.82
C ASN A 75 0.31 -25.19 -1.20
N LYS A 76 0.93 -25.70 -0.14
CA LYS A 76 0.37 -26.83 0.64
C LYS A 76 -0.83 -26.39 1.47
N ILE A 77 -0.74 -25.25 2.14
CA ILE A 77 -1.89 -24.64 2.83
C ILE A 77 -3.03 -24.40 1.86
N PHE A 78 -2.77 -23.97 0.63
CA PHE A 78 -3.82 -23.73 -0.38
C PHE A 78 -4.65 -24.99 -0.70
N LYS A 79 -4.04 -26.18 -0.62
CA LYS A 79 -4.70 -27.49 -0.84
C LYS A 79 -5.49 -27.99 0.38
N GLU A 80 -5.18 -27.49 1.57
CA GLU A 80 -5.93 -27.75 2.80
C GLU A 80 -6.10 -26.42 3.53
N CYS A 81 -7.00 -25.57 3.01
CA CYS A 81 -7.00 -24.13 3.32
C CYS A 81 -7.16 -23.81 4.81
N ILE A 82 -6.06 -23.31 5.39
CA ILE A 82 -5.94 -22.79 6.76
C ILE A 82 -5.35 -21.37 6.81
N PHE A 83 -5.45 -20.57 5.74
CA PHE A 83 -4.91 -19.19 5.72
C PHE A 83 -5.58 -18.24 6.75
N CYS A 84 -6.80 -18.55 7.19
CA CYS A 84 -7.52 -17.76 8.18
C CYS A 84 -8.13 -18.67 9.26
N PRO A 85 -8.54 -18.12 10.42
CA PRO A 85 -9.06 -18.91 11.54
C PRO A 85 -10.28 -19.76 11.20
N ARG A 86 -11.02 -19.43 10.13
CA ARG A 86 -12.15 -20.23 9.63
C ARG A 86 -11.75 -21.64 9.22
N LYS A 87 -10.47 -21.88 8.88
CA LYS A 87 -9.88 -23.20 8.58
C LYS A 87 -10.82 -24.10 7.77
N CYS A 88 -11.24 -23.62 6.60
CA CYS A 88 -12.24 -24.32 5.79
C CYS A 88 -11.74 -25.68 5.25
N LYS A 89 -10.42 -25.94 5.28
CA LYS A 89 -9.76 -27.19 4.86
C LYS A 89 -10.06 -27.65 3.43
N VAL A 90 -10.69 -26.81 2.61
CA VAL A 90 -10.95 -27.13 1.21
C VAL A 90 -9.65 -27.07 0.41
N ASP A 91 -9.56 -27.92 -0.60
CA ASP A 91 -8.59 -27.75 -1.68
C ASP A 91 -9.08 -26.65 -2.62
N ARG A 92 -8.42 -25.50 -2.55
CA ARG A 92 -8.79 -24.32 -3.34
C ARG A 92 -8.50 -24.45 -4.83
N ASN A 93 -7.80 -25.49 -5.28
CA ASN A 93 -7.72 -25.81 -6.71
C ASN A 93 -9.08 -26.28 -7.25
N ASN A 94 -9.93 -26.85 -6.39
CA ASN A 94 -11.17 -27.49 -6.78
C ASN A 94 -12.39 -26.71 -6.30
N LYS A 95 -12.43 -26.33 -5.01
CA LYS A 95 -13.59 -25.75 -4.34
C LYS A 95 -13.24 -24.46 -3.59
N THR A 96 -14.19 -23.54 -3.50
CA THR A 96 -14.03 -22.32 -2.70
C THR A 96 -14.32 -22.55 -1.21
N GLY A 97 -13.61 -21.81 -0.36
CA GLY A 97 -13.93 -21.68 1.06
C GLY A 97 -14.86 -20.50 1.33
N PHE A 98 -14.97 -20.07 2.60
CA PHE A 98 -15.80 -18.94 3.01
C PHE A 98 -15.49 -17.63 2.25
N CYS A 99 -14.21 -17.36 1.97
CA CYS A 99 -13.81 -16.15 1.25
C CYS A 99 -14.26 -16.13 -0.21
N GLY A 100 -14.66 -17.29 -0.77
CA GLY A 100 -15.10 -17.42 -2.16
C GLY A 100 -13.96 -17.35 -3.19
N VAL A 101 -12.71 -17.12 -2.76
CA VAL A 101 -11.56 -16.94 -3.66
C VAL A 101 -11.05 -18.29 -4.14
N LYS A 102 -11.05 -18.49 -5.46
CA LYS A 102 -10.42 -19.63 -6.14
C LYS A 102 -9.17 -19.19 -6.90
N ASN A 103 -9.37 -18.23 -7.81
CA ASN A 103 -8.30 -17.55 -8.53
C ASN A 103 -8.09 -16.15 -7.92
N PRO A 104 -6.88 -15.59 -8.03
CA PRO A 104 -6.58 -14.22 -7.61
C PRO A 104 -7.18 -13.25 -8.61
N ILE A 105 -8.34 -12.70 -8.26
CA ILE A 105 -9.02 -11.66 -9.03
C ILE A 105 -8.61 -10.31 -8.47
N ILE A 106 -8.15 -9.43 -9.36
CA ILE A 106 -7.77 -8.05 -9.06
C ILE A 106 -8.92 -7.15 -9.53
N ALA A 107 -9.59 -6.52 -8.59
CA ALA A 107 -10.70 -5.60 -8.82
C ALA A 107 -10.23 -4.29 -9.45
N SER A 108 -9.11 -3.77 -8.96
CA SER A 108 -8.50 -2.54 -9.45
C SER A 108 -7.02 -2.47 -9.09
N GLU A 109 -6.30 -1.67 -9.87
CA GLU A 109 -4.91 -1.30 -9.66
C GLU A 109 -4.88 0.22 -9.62
N LEU A 110 -4.31 0.81 -8.56
CA LEU A 110 -4.24 2.26 -8.41
C LEU A 110 -2.80 2.68 -8.16
N PHE A 111 -2.33 3.65 -8.94
CA PHE A 111 -1.09 4.34 -8.67
C PHE A 111 -1.42 5.78 -8.28
N ASN A 112 -1.24 6.09 -6.99
CA ASN A 112 -1.52 7.42 -6.47
C ASN A 112 -0.23 8.22 -6.48
N GLN A 113 0.02 9.00 -7.53
CA GLN A 113 0.93 10.14 -7.41
C GLN A 113 0.19 11.25 -6.68
N ASN A 114 0.89 12.04 -5.87
CA ASN A 114 0.31 13.18 -5.15
C ASN A 114 -0.27 14.27 -6.08
N GLU A 115 -0.23 14.08 -7.39
CA GLU A 115 -0.92 14.90 -8.37
C GLU A 115 -1.50 14.02 -9.51
N THR A 116 -2.76 14.33 -9.87
CA THR A 116 -3.59 13.85 -10.99
C THR A 116 -4.41 12.55 -10.85
N LEU A 117 -5.69 12.66 -11.23
CA LEU A 117 -6.74 11.63 -11.17
C LEU A 117 -6.36 10.34 -11.92
N PRO A 118 -6.89 9.17 -11.49
CA PRO A 118 -6.63 7.90 -12.16
C PRO A 118 -7.16 7.91 -13.60
N LEU A 119 -6.33 7.46 -14.54
CA LEU A 119 -6.75 7.06 -15.87
C LEU A 119 -7.72 5.89 -15.75
N ILE A 120 -9.02 6.16 -15.91
CA ILE A 120 -10.05 5.14 -16.04
C ILE A 120 -9.85 4.46 -17.40
N PHE A 121 -9.52 3.18 -17.40
CA PHE A 121 -9.58 2.34 -18.59
C PHE A 121 -11.04 2.15 -19.02
N ASN A 122 -11.58 3.10 -19.80
CA ASN A 122 -12.71 2.83 -20.67
C ASN A 122 -12.19 2.14 -21.93
N THR A 123 -12.21 0.81 -21.91
CA THR A 123 -12.32 0.07 -23.16
C THR A 123 -13.76 0.26 -23.64
N ASP A 124 -13.95 1.21 -24.56
CA ASP A 124 -14.69 0.98 -25.81
C ASP A 124 -14.96 2.29 -26.59
N SER A 125 -14.86 2.13 -27.91
CA SER A 125 -15.39 2.93 -29.04
C SER A 125 -14.79 4.27 -29.50
N ASN A 126 -13.84 4.94 -28.82
CA ASN A 126 -13.33 6.25 -29.32
C ASN A 126 -11.86 6.32 -29.77
N ILE A 127 -11.07 5.26 -29.59
CA ILE A 127 -9.66 5.25 -30.04
C ILE A 127 -9.54 4.83 -31.52
N ASN A 128 -10.46 3.98 -32.01
CA ASN A 128 -10.44 3.54 -33.42
C ASN A 128 -10.95 4.59 -34.43
N SER A 129 -11.70 5.61 -33.99
CA SER A 129 -12.16 6.69 -34.88
C SER A 129 -11.06 7.74 -35.11
N ASN A 130 -10.27 8.07 -34.09
CA ASN A 130 -9.21 9.08 -34.17
C ASN A 130 -7.88 8.57 -34.72
N ILE A 131 -7.57 7.27 -34.58
CA ILE A 131 -6.37 6.69 -35.21
C ILE A 131 -6.61 6.49 -36.71
N ASN A 132 -7.81 6.06 -37.14
CA ASN A 132 -8.13 5.93 -38.56
C ASN A 132 -8.29 7.26 -39.30
N SER A 133 -8.75 8.33 -38.64
CA SER A 133 -8.84 9.66 -39.26
C SER A 133 -7.46 10.32 -39.42
N ASN A 134 -6.57 10.17 -38.42
CA ASN A 134 -5.22 10.73 -38.45
C ASN A 134 -4.24 9.94 -39.33
N ILE A 135 -4.41 8.63 -39.48
CA ILE A 135 -3.61 7.83 -40.42
C ILE A 135 -4.07 8.11 -41.86
N LYS A 136 -5.39 8.26 -42.12
CA LYS A 136 -5.87 8.66 -43.46
C LYS A 136 -5.48 10.08 -43.85
N SER A 137 -5.46 11.04 -42.92
CA SER A 137 -5.06 12.42 -43.24
C SER A 137 -3.55 12.54 -43.50
N ASN A 138 -2.71 11.87 -42.69
CA ASN A 138 -1.26 11.93 -42.83
C ASN A 138 -0.71 11.09 -44.00
N ILE A 139 -1.37 9.99 -44.38
CA ILE A 139 -1.01 9.25 -45.60
C ILE A 139 -1.44 10.04 -46.85
N LYS A 140 -2.58 10.74 -46.81
CA LYS A 140 -3.06 11.53 -47.96
C LYS A 140 -2.26 12.82 -48.17
N SER A 141 -1.73 13.45 -47.11
CA SER A 141 -0.85 14.62 -47.24
C SER A 141 0.56 14.24 -47.70
N ASN A 142 1.10 13.09 -47.26
CA ASN A 142 2.43 12.64 -47.67
C ASN A 142 2.47 12.00 -49.08
N ILE A 143 1.35 11.46 -49.56
CA ILE A 143 1.23 11.02 -50.96
C ILE A 143 1.03 12.23 -51.89
N ASN A 144 0.23 13.24 -51.52
CA ASN A 144 0.03 14.41 -52.40
C ASN A 144 1.24 15.35 -52.51
N ASN A 145 2.14 15.38 -51.51
CA ASN A 145 3.36 16.20 -51.60
C ASN A 145 4.50 15.54 -52.38
N ASN A 146 4.46 14.23 -52.63
CA ASN A 146 5.50 13.50 -53.35
C ASN A 146 5.15 13.18 -54.82
N PHE A 147 3.98 13.61 -55.33
CA PHE A 147 3.57 13.35 -56.72
C PHE A 147 3.60 14.58 -57.65
N ASN A 148 4.06 15.75 -57.19
CA ASN A 148 4.17 16.95 -58.03
C ASN A 148 5.59 17.29 -58.51
N THR A 149 6.56 16.41 -58.30
CA THR A 149 7.88 16.51 -58.92
C THR A 149 8.33 15.14 -59.40
N ASN A 150 7.73 14.65 -60.48
CA ASN A 150 8.45 14.09 -61.62
C ASN A 150 7.46 13.58 -62.66
N SER A 151 7.31 14.41 -63.68
CA SER A 151 6.70 14.15 -64.96
C SER A 151 7.33 12.97 -65.70
N ASN A 152 6.46 12.25 -66.43
CA ASN A 152 6.73 11.49 -67.65
C ASN A 152 7.57 10.21 -67.53
N PHE A 153 6.91 9.04 -67.62
CA PHE A 153 7.11 8.10 -68.75
C PHE A 153 6.01 7.01 -68.77
N ASN A 154 5.34 6.90 -69.92
CA ASN A 154 4.45 5.80 -70.30
C ASN A 154 5.27 4.52 -70.57
N ILE A 155 4.74 3.34 -70.25
CA ILE A 155 4.46 2.23 -71.20
C ILE A 155 3.82 1.02 -70.50
N ASN A 156 2.91 0.42 -71.27
CA ASN A 156 1.99 -0.69 -71.09
C ASN A 156 2.51 -2.07 -70.64
N ASN A 157 1.57 -2.77 -69.98
CA ASN A 157 1.14 -4.16 -70.12
C ASN A 157 1.96 -5.36 -69.60
N ASN A 158 1.26 -6.04 -68.69
CA ASN A 158 1.01 -7.48 -68.59
C ASN A 158 2.11 -8.46 -68.12
N SER A 159 1.75 -9.02 -66.97
CA SER A 159 1.63 -10.46 -66.68
C SER A 159 2.81 -11.18 -66.03
N ASN A 160 2.49 -11.61 -64.82
CA ASN A 160 2.75 -12.91 -64.22
C ASN A 160 4.10 -13.24 -63.58
N THR A 161 3.93 -13.62 -62.31
CA THR A 161 4.58 -14.71 -61.56
C THR A 161 5.91 -14.43 -60.88
N ASN A 162 5.81 -14.47 -59.54
CA ASN A 162 6.85 -14.61 -58.53
C ASN A 162 8.00 -15.54 -58.94
N SER A 163 9.23 -15.04 -58.84
CA SER A 163 10.32 -15.71 -58.10
C SER A 163 11.50 -14.76 -57.86
N ASN A 164 12.05 -14.85 -56.64
CA ASN A 164 13.39 -14.52 -56.14
C ASN A 164 14.31 -13.59 -56.97
N PHE A 165 14.84 -12.54 -56.32
CA PHE A 165 16.26 -12.19 -56.46
C PHE A 165 16.85 -11.67 -55.15
N ASN A 166 17.95 -12.32 -54.78
CA ASN A 166 18.88 -11.97 -53.72
C ASN A 166 20.10 -11.34 -54.43
N SER A 167 20.58 -10.15 -54.02
CA SER A 167 22.02 -9.82 -53.96
C SER A 167 22.31 -8.37 -53.56
N ASN A 168 23.05 -8.26 -52.45
CA ASN A 168 24.25 -7.44 -52.22
C ASN A 168 24.18 -5.91 -52.31
N PHE A 169 24.36 -5.28 -51.15
CA PHE A 169 25.46 -4.33 -50.94
C PHE A 169 26.13 -4.62 -49.59
N ASN A 170 27.45 -4.70 -49.62
CA ASN A 170 28.36 -4.99 -48.51
C ASN A 170 29.44 -3.90 -48.48
N ILE A 171 29.92 -3.53 -47.28
CA ILE A 171 31.23 -2.96 -46.86
C ILE A 171 31.00 -2.43 -45.42
N ASN A 172 31.39 -3.15 -44.35
CA ASN A 172 32.71 -3.20 -43.66
C ASN A 172 33.23 -1.80 -43.27
N ASN A 173 33.72 -1.46 -42.07
CA ASN A 173 34.48 -2.09 -40.98
C ASN A 173 34.44 -1.05 -39.81
N ASN A 174 34.77 -1.25 -38.53
CA ASN A 174 35.69 -2.17 -37.88
C ASN A 174 35.44 -2.21 -36.36
N SER A 175 35.89 -3.32 -35.80
CA SER A 175 35.98 -3.80 -34.42
C SER A 175 37.01 -3.12 -33.51
N ASN A 176 36.79 -3.24 -32.19
CA ASN A 176 37.74 -3.69 -31.14
C ASN A 176 37.15 -3.37 -29.75
N SER A 177 37.33 -4.10 -28.64
CA SER A 177 37.72 -5.47 -28.29
C SER A 177 37.86 -5.47 -26.75
N ASN A 178 37.33 -6.49 -26.07
CA ASN A 178 37.77 -7.09 -24.78
C ASN A 178 38.26 -6.20 -23.61
N SER A 179 37.71 -6.39 -22.41
CA SER A 179 38.30 -7.28 -21.39
C SER A 179 37.63 -7.17 -20.01
N THR A 180 37.82 -8.25 -19.26
CA THR A 180 37.25 -8.76 -18.02
C THR A 180 37.76 -8.13 -16.72
N ILE A 181 36.90 -8.17 -15.69
CA ILE A 181 37.14 -8.46 -14.26
C ILE A 181 38.10 -7.52 -13.49
N ASP A 182 37.54 -6.79 -12.52
CA ASP A 182 37.95 -6.98 -11.11
C ASP A 182 36.87 -6.49 -10.13
N SER A 183 36.46 -7.43 -9.28
CA SER A 183 35.70 -7.24 -8.07
C SER A 183 36.60 -6.70 -6.97
N ASN A 184 36.21 -5.63 -6.27
CA ASN A 184 36.79 -5.32 -4.96
C ASN A 184 35.71 -5.11 -3.90
N ILE A 185 35.78 -6.03 -2.93
CA ILE A 185 35.19 -6.02 -1.59
C ILE A 185 35.63 -4.75 -0.85
N ILE A 186 34.71 -4.03 -0.20
CA ILE A 186 35.05 -3.20 0.96
C ILE A 186 33.99 -3.39 2.06
N CYS A 187 34.40 -4.07 3.13
CA CYS A 187 33.83 -3.86 4.46
C CYS A 187 34.90 -3.19 5.33
N ASN A 188 34.46 -2.15 6.03
CA ASN A 188 34.92 -1.60 7.30
C ASN A 188 35.96 -0.46 7.39
N THR A 189 35.62 0.41 8.36
CA THR A 189 36.39 1.40 9.14
C THR A 189 36.49 2.85 8.62
N ASN A 190 35.82 3.75 9.36
CA ASN A 190 36.21 5.16 9.54
C ASN A 190 37.65 5.22 10.13
N PRO A 191 38.47 6.25 9.84
CA PRO A 191 38.18 7.61 10.33
C PRO A 191 38.56 8.79 9.38
N ASN A 192 38.09 9.98 9.77
CA ASN A 192 38.38 11.31 9.23
C ASN A 192 39.81 11.54 8.72
N THR A 193 39.93 12.22 7.57
CA THR A 193 40.92 13.29 7.33
C THR A 193 40.46 14.22 6.20
N ASP A 194 40.72 15.50 6.42
CA ASP A 194 40.30 16.68 5.67
C ASP A 194 40.80 16.78 4.22
N LEU A 195 40.01 17.46 3.38
CA LEU A 195 40.55 18.24 2.27
C LEU A 195 39.84 19.59 2.22
N ASN A 196 40.59 20.60 2.63
CA ASN A 196 40.31 22.02 2.62
C ASN A 196 39.94 22.53 1.22
N ILE A 197 38.82 23.22 1.10
CA ILE A 197 38.69 24.36 0.17
C ILE A 197 38.36 25.59 1.01
N ILE A 198 39.35 26.48 1.04
CA ILE A 198 39.37 27.76 1.72
C ILE A 198 38.50 28.75 0.95
N PHE A 199 37.53 29.36 1.62
CA PHE A 199 37.17 30.76 1.38
C PHE A 199 37.18 31.49 2.73
N ASN A 200 38.19 32.35 2.89
CA ASN A 200 38.25 33.34 3.96
C ASN A 200 37.29 34.49 3.64
N SER A 201 36.48 34.87 4.62
CA SER A 201 36.47 36.26 5.08
C SER A 201 35.84 36.32 6.48
N ASP A 202 36.72 36.61 7.44
CA ASP A 202 36.52 37.53 8.57
C ASP A 202 35.44 37.17 9.61
N SER A 203 35.81 36.61 10.77
CA SER A 203 36.34 37.32 11.97
C SER A 203 35.20 38.10 12.68
N ILE A 204 34.87 37.96 13.97
CA ILE A 204 35.67 37.89 15.19
C ILE A 204 34.75 37.40 16.34
N THR A 205 35.15 36.29 16.98
CA THR A 205 35.22 35.96 18.43
C THR A 205 34.12 36.38 19.42
N ASN A 206 33.89 35.70 20.57
CA ASN A 206 34.16 34.36 21.11
C ASN A 206 33.76 34.44 22.62
N TYR A 207 33.57 33.28 23.22
CA TYR A 207 33.83 32.94 24.63
C TYR A 207 32.96 33.43 25.80
N ASN A 208 32.40 32.40 26.46
CA ASN A 208 32.21 32.16 27.89
C ASN A 208 32.98 33.06 28.86
N ASN A 209 32.35 33.39 30.00
CA ASN A 209 32.89 33.04 31.31
C ASN A 209 31.82 33.02 32.43
N ASN A 210 32.07 32.14 33.39
CA ASN A 210 31.37 31.92 34.65
C ASN A 210 31.17 33.19 35.49
N SER A 211 30.06 33.26 36.22
CA SER A 211 30.08 33.53 37.68
C SER A 211 28.67 33.48 38.31
N ASN A 212 28.66 32.95 39.54
CA ASN A 212 27.62 32.94 40.57
C ASN A 212 26.61 34.10 40.56
N ASP A 213 25.35 33.83 40.94
CA ASP A 213 24.81 34.34 42.21
C ASP A 213 23.41 33.80 42.54
N ASN A 214 23.23 33.53 43.84
CA ASN A 214 21.96 33.27 44.52
C ASN A 214 21.01 34.49 44.43
N SER A 215 19.70 34.28 44.31
CA SER A 215 18.71 34.92 45.20
C SER A 215 17.25 34.57 44.87
N ASN A 216 16.47 34.39 45.94
CA ASN A 216 15.03 34.27 46.03
C ASN A 216 14.27 35.46 45.43
N ASN A 217 13.06 35.26 44.89
CA ASN A 217 11.79 35.65 45.55
C ASN A 217 10.56 35.59 44.64
N ASN A 218 9.44 35.22 45.28
CA ASN A 218 8.05 35.37 44.87
C ASN A 218 7.69 36.77 44.33
N TYR A 219 6.65 36.88 43.48
CA TYR A 219 5.40 37.63 43.79
C TYR A 219 4.35 37.54 42.67
N ASN A 220 3.08 37.40 43.10
CA ASN A 220 1.83 37.57 42.36
C ASN A 220 1.71 38.96 41.68
N ASN A 221 0.97 39.05 40.57
CA ASN A 221 -0.41 39.62 40.56
C ASN A 221 -0.96 39.87 39.15
N ASN A 222 -2.24 39.48 39.02
CA ASN A 222 -3.32 40.04 38.20
C ASN A 222 -3.06 41.38 37.48
N PHE A 223 -3.53 41.48 36.24
CA PHE A 223 -4.46 42.57 35.88
C PHE A 223 -5.51 42.12 34.87
N ASN A 224 -6.73 42.53 35.21
CA ASN A 224 -8.02 42.34 34.60
C ASN A 224 -8.28 43.49 33.62
N SER A 225 -8.98 43.26 32.51
CA SER A 225 -9.91 44.28 31.99
C SER A 225 -11.05 43.64 31.19
N ASN A 226 -12.20 43.64 31.86
CA ASN A 226 -13.54 43.52 31.32
C ASN A 226 -13.81 44.57 30.24
N CYS A 227 -14.74 44.27 29.32
CA CYS A 227 -15.99 45.02 29.19
C CYS A 227 -16.99 44.25 28.30
N ASN A 228 -18.05 43.73 28.96
CA ASN A 228 -19.34 43.41 28.35
C ASN A 228 -20.16 44.71 28.19
N VAL A 229 -21.16 44.70 27.30
CA VAL A 229 -22.61 44.89 27.62
C VAL A 229 -23.43 45.09 26.33
N ASP A 230 -24.38 44.17 26.14
CA ASP A 230 -25.79 44.27 25.72
C ASP A 230 -26.23 45.33 24.68
N SER A 231 -27.14 45.09 23.73
CA SER A 231 -28.51 44.59 23.91
C SER A 231 -29.32 44.58 22.58
N LYS A 232 -30.17 43.55 22.42
CA LYS A 232 -31.57 43.49 21.90
C LYS A 232 -32.08 44.36 20.70
N LYS A 233 -32.74 43.63 19.77
CA LYS A 233 -34.16 43.73 19.30
C LYS A 233 -34.50 44.27 17.88
N ASP A 234 -35.31 43.42 17.22
CA ASP A 234 -36.53 43.66 16.42
C ASP A 234 -36.48 44.13 14.94
N LEU A 235 -36.90 43.18 14.07
CA LEU A 235 -38.00 43.22 13.07
C LEU A 235 -38.02 44.20 11.86
N ASN A 236 -38.05 43.55 10.68
CA ASN A 236 -38.91 43.75 9.48
C ASN A 236 -38.58 44.77 8.36
N ASN A 237 -38.61 44.17 7.15
CA ASN A 237 -39.10 44.62 5.84
C ASN A 237 -38.18 45.29 4.81
N ASN A 238 -37.97 44.51 3.72
CA ASN A 238 -38.10 44.83 2.29
C ASN A 238 -37.38 46.07 1.72
N ASP A 239 -36.43 45.86 0.81
CA ASP A 239 -36.74 45.71 -0.63
C ASP A 239 -35.47 45.43 -1.47
N ASN A 240 -35.61 44.42 -2.34
CA ASN A 240 -35.11 44.28 -3.71
C ASN A 240 -33.74 44.86 -4.11
N ASN A 241 -32.80 43.97 -4.47
CA ASN A 241 -32.33 43.88 -5.87
C ASN A 241 -31.44 42.64 -6.14
N ASN A 242 -31.97 41.76 -6.98
CA ASN A 242 -31.35 40.94 -8.02
C ASN A 242 -29.87 40.47 -7.86
N SER A 243 -29.69 39.17 -7.70
CA SER A 243 -29.13 38.33 -8.78
C SER A 243 -29.35 36.84 -8.51
N ASN A 244 -30.26 36.26 -9.30
CA ASN A 244 -30.40 34.83 -9.46
C ASN A 244 -29.09 34.24 -10.01
N ILE A 245 -28.41 33.41 -9.23
CA ILE A 245 -27.59 32.33 -9.76
C ILE A 245 -28.19 31.04 -9.23
N LEU A 246 -28.85 30.34 -10.14
CA LEU A 246 -29.37 29.00 -9.97
C LEU A 246 -28.25 28.08 -9.47
N GLU A 247 -28.47 27.53 -8.27
CA GLU A 247 -27.84 26.29 -7.83
C GLU A 247 -28.25 25.19 -8.80
N ASN A 248 -27.42 24.96 -9.82
CA ASN A 248 -27.55 23.79 -10.68
C ASN A 248 -27.02 22.58 -9.91
N ASP A 249 -27.95 21.93 -9.21
CA ASP A 249 -28.00 20.49 -9.01
C ASP A 249 -27.67 19.78 -10.33
N ASN A 250 -26.42 19.35 -10.48
CA ASN A 250 -26.06 18.35 -11.47
C ASN A 250 -25.71 17.03 -10.77
N ASN A 251 -26.79 16.37 -10.37
CA ASN A 251 -26.93 14.92 -10.39
C ASN A 251 -26.40 14.35 -11.72
N TYR A 252 -25.15 13.90 -11.71
CA TYR A 252 -24.64 12.92 -12.68
C TYR A 252 -24.07 11.72 -11.92
N CYS A 253 -24.95 11.04 -11.18
CA CYS A 253 -24.78 9.65 -10.85
C CYS A 253 -24.98 8.82 -12.15
N LYS A 254 -23.91 8.68 -12.94
CA LYS A 254 -23.84 7.72 -14.07
C LYS A 254 -22.65 6.77 -13.89
N LYS A 255 -22.98 5.54 -13.48
CA LYS A 255 -22.29 4.26 -13.76
C LYS A 255 -20.75 4.28 -13.79
N SER A 256 -20.14 4.11 -12.61
CA SER A 256 -18.90 3.36 -12.30
C SER A 256 -18.37 3.79 -10.92
N SER A 257 -19.18 3.60 -9.89
CA SER A 257 -18.90 4.10 -8.53
C SER A 257 -18.01 3.14 -7.73
N LEU A 258 -16.75 2.98 -8.15
CA LEU A 258 -15.70 2.63 -7.20
C LEU A 258 -15.39 3.92 -6.43
N CYS A 259 -15.97 4.11 -5.25
CA CYS A 259 -15.55 5.20 -4.36
C CYS A 259 -14.09 4.95 -3.96
N ILE A 260 -13.14 5.53 -4.70
CA ILE A 260 -11.71 5.47 -4.36
C ILE A 260 -11.47 6.45 -3.20
N ALA A 261 -11.76 5.97 -1.99
CA ALA A 261 -11.37 6.58 -0.73
C ALA A 261 -9.87 6.33 -0.52
N GLY A 262 -9.00 7.11 -1.14
CA GLY A 262 -7.57 6.78 -1.14
C GLY A 262 -6.57 7.89 -1.46
N LEU A 263 -7.01 9.11 -1.80
CA LEU A 263 -6.11 10.18 -2.24
C LEU A 263 -5.30 10.81 -1.09
N ASN A 264 -5.83 10.86 0.13
CA ASN A 264 -5.15 11.44 1.31
C ASN A 264 -5.07 10.47 2.52
N GLU A 265 -5.50 9.20 2.35
CA GLU A 265 -5.78 8.29 3.48
C GLU A 265 -4.59 7.51 4.02
N GLU A 266 -3.42 7.65 3.40
CA GLU A 266 -2.27 6.80 3.72
C GLU A 266 -0.97 7.59 3.75
N SER A 267 -0.97 8.90 3.98
CA SER A 267 0.27 9.61 4.33
C SER A 267 0.85 8.95 5.59
N PRO A 268 2.13 8.51 5.63
CA PRO A 268 3.26 8.88 4.76
C PRO A 268 3.67 7.83 3.69
N LEU A 269 2.75 6.95 3.28
CA LEU A 269 2.99 5.81 2.37
C LEU A 269 2.84 6.15 0.88
N ILE A 270 2.48 7.38 0.54
CA ILE A 270 2.27 7.83 -0.84
C ILE A 270 3.58 8.39 -1.45
N PRO A 271 3.82 8.19 -2.76
CA PRO A 271 3.01 7.47 -3.73
C PRO A 271 3.04 5.95 -3.52
N SER A 272 1.89 5.28 -3.69
CA SER A 272 1.72 3.84 -3.46
C SER A 272 1.04 3.20 -4.66
N TYR A 273 1.55 2.03 -5.08
CA TYR A 273 0.91 1.17 -6.06
C TYR A 273 0.07 0.12 -5.33
N LYS A 274 -1.25 0.32 -5.34
CA LYS A 274 -2.22 -0.48 -4.62
C LYS A 274 -2.86 -1.51 -5.53
N ILE A 275 -2.89 -2.76 -5.07
CA ILE A 275 -3.53 -3.88 -5.77
C ILE A 275 -4.71 -4.36 -4.94
N PHE A 276 -5.92 -4.17 -5.45
CA PHE A 276 -7.16 -4.55 -4.76
C PHE A 276 -7.59 -5.96 -5.16
N PHE A 277 -7.39 -6.92 -4.26
CA PHE A 277 -7.88 -8.29 -4.45
C PHE A 277 -9.37 -8.43 -4.09
N SER A 278 -10.07 -9.30 -4.82
CA SER A 278 -11.44 -9.67 -4.49
C SER A 278 -11.54 -10.86 -3.53
N GLY A 279 -12.61 -10.83 -2.73
CA GLY A 279 -12.90 -11.76 -1.63
C GLY A 279 -12.35 -11.29 -0.29
N CYS A 280 -13.02 -11.69 0.80
CA CYS A 280 -12.66 -11.29 2.16
C CYS A 280 -12.87 -12.43 3.18
N THR A 281 -12.07 -12.44 4.24
CA THR A 281 -12.20 -13.36 5.39
C THR A 281 -13.29 -12.94 6.38
N LEU A 282 -13.69 -11.66 6.37
CA LEU A 282 -14.77 -11.10 7.19
C LEU A 282 -16.03 -10.80 6.37
N ARG A 283 -17.14 -10.50 7.06
CA ARG A 283 -18.40 -10.02 6.47
C ARG A 283 -18.93 -8.80 7.23
N CYS A 284 -18.15 -7.71 7.22
CA CYS A 284 -18.51 -6.49 7.91
C CYS A 284 -19.83 -5.92 7.36
N ALA A 285 -20.81 -5.64 8.22
CA ALA A 285 -22.09 -5.04 7.87
C ALA A 285 -21.92 -3.63 7.27
N PHE A 286 -20.84 -2.94 7.64
CA PHE A 286 -20.49 -1.59 7.20
C PHE A 286 -19.38 -1.56 6.12
N CYS A 287 -19.16 -2.67 5.41
CA CYS A 287 -18.05 -2.75 4.45
C CYS A 287 -18.20 -1.71 3.32
N GLN A 288 -17.30 -0.72 3.29
CA GLN A 288 -17.27 0.29 2.22
C GLN A 288 -16.83 -0.33 0.88
N ASN A 289 -16.02 -1.39 0.92
CA ASN A 289 -15.56 -2.17 -0.23
C ASN A 289 -16.37 -3.47 -0.44
N HIS A 290 -17.67 -3.46 -0.10
CA HIS A 290 -18.49 -4.69 -0.12
C HIS A 290 -18.57 -5.34 -1.51
N GLU A 291 -18.54 -4.55 -2.58
CA GLU A 291 -18.58 -5.02 -3.97
C GLU A 291 -17.45 -5.99 -4.31
N ILE A 292 -16.25 -5.78 -3.76
CA ILE A 292 -15.08 -6.65 -4.00
C ILE A 292 -14.91 -7.67 -2.87
N SER A 293 -15.35 -7.34 -1.65
CA SER A 293 -15.22 -8.22 -0.49
C SER A 293 -16.15 -9.43 -0.52
N ILE A 294 -17.36 -9.24 -1.07
CA ILE A 294 -18.42 -10.28 -1.10
C ILE A 294 -18.44 -11.00 -2.43
N ASN A 295 -18.11 -10.32 -3.52
CA ASN A 295 -18.04 -10.91 -4.85
C ASN A 295 -16.58 -11.21 -5.23
N PRO A 296 -16.07 -12.43 -4.97
CA PRO A 296 -14.69 -12.82 -5.29
C PRO A 296 -14.38 -12.86 -6.79
N LYS A 297 -15.39 -12.66 -7.66
CA LYS A 297 -15.24 -12.60 -9.12
C LYS A 297 -15.24 -11.18 -9.67
N ASN A 298 -15.37 -10.16 -8.82
CA ASN A 298 -15.35 -8.77 -9.26
C ASN A 298 -13.93 -8.36 -9.65
N GLY A 299 -13.70 -7.98 -10.91
CA GLY A 299 -12.38 -7.66 -11.44
C GLY A 299 -11.88 -8.65 -12.51
N ILE A 300 -10.58 -8.64 -12.75
CA ILE A 300 -9.92 -9.47 -13.77
C ILE A 300 -8.84 -10.36 -13.15
N PHE A 301 -8.57 -11.48 -13.79
CA PHE A 301 -7.40 -12.28 -13.48
C PHE A 301 -6.18 -11.70 -14.21
N ILE A 302 -5.12 -11.41 -13.46
CA ILE A 302 -3.81 -11.05 -13.98
C ILE A 302 -2.85 -12.16 -13.57
N ASN A 303 -2.05 -12.65 -14.51
CA ASN A 303 -1.10 -13.71 -14.19
C ASN A 303 0.12 -13.16 -13.42
N LYS A 304 0.85 -14.04 -12.73
CA LYS A 304 1.96 -13.68 -11.83
C LYS A 304 3.07 -12.89 -12.53
N LYS A 305 3.43 -13.27 -13.76
CA LYS A 305 4.52 -12.62 -14.52
C LYS A 305 4.12 -11.21 -14.91
N GLU A 306 2.90 -11.05 -15.39
CA GLU A 306 2.35 -9.74 -15.74
C GLU A 306 2.24 -8.84 -14.51
N LEU A 307 1.73 -9.34 -13.38
CA LEU A 307 1.63 -8.54 -12.17
C LEU A 307 3.01 -8.16 -11.61
N ALA A 308 3.99 -9.07 -11.64
CA ALA A 308 5.36 -8.76 -11.23
C ALA A 308 5.98 -7.66 -12.12
N PHE A 309 5.78 -7.74 -13.43
CA PHE A 309 6.20 -6.70 -14.37
C PHE A 309 5.54 -5.35 -14.07
N LYS A 310 4.24 -5.32 -13.74
CA LYS A 310 3.56 -4.09 -13.33
C LYS A 310 4.10 -3.53 -12.02
N ILE A 311 4.41 -4.38 -11.03
CA ILE A 311 5.04 -3.96 -9.76
C ILE A 311 6.40 -3.32 -10.03
N ASP A 312 7.25 -3.97 -10.81
CA ASP A 312 8.58 -3.45 -11.17
C ASP A 312 8.47 -2.10 -11.91
N ASN A 313 7.59 -2.00 -12.92
CA ASN A 313 7.39 -0.74 -13.65
C ASN A 313 6.87 0.39 -12.77
N ASN A 314 5.94 0.12 -11.85
CA ASN A 314 5.45 1.14 -10.94
C ASN A 314 6.53 1.58 -9.95
N ARG A 315 7.40 0.66 -9.51
CA ARG A 315 8.58 1.02 -8.71
C ARG A 315 9.50 1.96 -9.47
N LEU A 316 9.82 1.63 -10.73
CA LEU A 316 10.64 2.47 -11.61
C LEU A 316 9.97 3.82 -11.93
N ALA A 317 8.63 3.87 -11.96
CA ALA A 317 7.84 5.08 -12.14
C ALA A 317 7.68 5.92 -10.85
N GLY A 318 8.36 5.54 -9.76
CA GLY A 318 8.42 6.32 -8.52
C GLY A 318 7.50 5.85 -7.39
N SER A 319 6.86 4.68 -7.50
CA SER A 319 6.11 4.12 -6.38
C SER A 319 7.02 3.82 -5.19
N SER A 320 6.62 4.29 -4.01
CA SER A 320 7.35 4.05 -2.77
C SER A 320 7.21 2.61 -2.27
N ASN A 321 6.14 1.92 -2.66
CA ASN A 321 5.82 0.57 -2.21
C ASN A 321 4.86 -0.12 -3.17
N VAL A 322 4.65 -1.42 -2.94
CA VAL A 322 3.47 -2.14 -3.41
C VAL A 322 2.59 -2.45 -2.21
N ASN A 323 1.31 -2.10 -2.30
CA ASN A 323 0.35 -2.26 -1.23
C ASN A 323 -0.73 -3.28 -1.64
N PHE A 324 -0.67 -4.45 -1.01
CA PHE A 324 -1.66 -5.49 -1.21
C PHE A 324 -2.87 -5.23 -0.32
N VAL A 325 -3.99 -4.91 -0.96
CA VAL A 325 -5.25 -4.49 -0.33
C VAL A 325 -6.41 -5.20 -1.05
N GLY A 326 -7.64 -4.71 -0.90
CA GLY A 326 -8.82 -5.19 -1.60
C GLY A 326 -9.99 -5.39 -0.65
N GLY A 327 -10.66 -6.53 -0.80
CA GLY A 327 -11.47 -7.10 0.27
C GLY A 327 -10.59 -7.63 1.40
N GLU A 328 -9.59 -8.45 1.06
CA GLU A 328 -8.52 -8.90 1.96
C GLU A 328 -7.40 -9.60 1.15
N PRO A 329 -6.10 -9.29 1.37
CA PRO A 329 -5.00 -9.99 0.69
C PRO A 329 -4.77 -11.44 1.16
N THR A 330 -5.15 -11.81 2.39
CA THR A 330 -4.90 -13.16 2.98
C THR A 330 -5.33 -14.33 2.07
N PRO A 331 -6.54 -14.36 1.49
CA PRO A 331 -6.93 -15.38 0.52
C PRO A 331 -6.02 -15.52 -0.71
N ASN A 332 -5.19 -14.53 -1.01
CA ASN A 332 -4.34 -14.51 -2.21
C ASN A 332 -2.85 -14.67 -1.86
N LEU A 333 -2.51 -15.02 -0.62
CA LEU A 333 -1.12 -15.04 -0.14
C LEU A 333 -0.19 -15.91 -0.99
N ASN A 334 -0.60 -17.12 -1.38
CA ASN A 334 0.24 -17.98 -2.22
C ASN A 334 0.56 -17.31 -3.57
N PHE A 335 -0.43 -16.68 -4.20
CA PHE A 335 -0.22 -15.95 -5.45
C PHE A 335 0.65 -14.70 -5.26
N ILE A 336 0.47 -13.98 -4.16
CA ILE A 336 1.29 -12.81 -3.80
C ILE A 336 2.77 -13.21 -3.65
N LEU A 337 3.06 -14.26 -2.87
CA LEU A 337 4.43 -14.74 -2.67
C LEU A 337 5.08 -15.15 -3.99
N GLU A 338 4.36 -15.89 -4.84
CA GLU A 338 4.86 -16.31 -6.15
C GLU A 338 5.03 -15.15 -7.12
N THR A 339 4.19 -14.12 -7.05
CA THR A 339 4.34 -12.90 -7.84
C THR A 339 5.59 -12.13 -7.41
N ILE A 340 5.77 -11.91 -6.10
CA ILE A 340 6.95 -11.20 -5.58
C ILE A 340 8.24 -11.97 -5.85
N LYS A 341 8.23 -13.30 -5.92
CA LYS A 341 9.40 -14.06 -6.37
C LYS A 341 9.89 -13.65 -7.76
N LEU A 342 8.98 -13.21 -8.63
CA LEU A 342 9.26 -12.81 -10.02
C LEU A 342 9.65 -11.34 -10.17
N THR A 343 9.45 -10.50 -9.14
CA THR A 343 9.87 -9.09 -9.20
C THR A 343 11.38 -8.97 -9.16
N LYS A 344 11.90 -7.96 -9.86
CA LYS A 344 13.32 -7.64 -9.91
C LYS A 344 13.68 -6.45 -9.03
N GLU A 345 12.77 -5.50 -8.90
CA GLU A 345 13.04 -4.27 -8.20
C GLU A 345 13.04 -4.45 -6.68
N ASN A 346 13.79 -3.58 -6.00
CA ASN A 346 13.72 -3.44 -4.56
C ASN A 346 12.56 -2.52 -4.18
N ILE A 347 11.45 -3.13 -3.78
CA ILE A 347 10.21 -2.44 -3.42
C ILE A 347 9.72 -2.91 -2.05
N PRO A 348 9.42 -1.99 -1.12
CA PRO A 348 8.76 -2.32 0.13
C PRO A 348 7.39 -2.97 -0.11
N ILE A 349 7.09 -4.02 0.67
CA ILE A 349 5.79 -4.68 0.68
C ILE A 349 4.95 -4.12 1.83
N ILE A 350 3.80 -3.54 1.48
CA ILE A 350 2.74 -3.20 2.44
C ILE A 350 1.65 -4.27 2.41
N TYR A 351 1.32 -4.78 3.58
CA TYR A 351 0.23 -5.74 3.77
C TYR A 351 -0.95 -5.04 4.45
N ASN A 352 -1.94 -4.60 3.65
CA ASN A 352 -3.12 -3.89 4.13
C ASN A 352 -4.25 -4.89 4.41
N SER A 353 -4.44 -5.22 5.69
CA SER A 353 -5.23 -6.38 6.09
C SER A 353 -6.14 -6.09 7.28
N ASN A 354 -7.27 -6.79 7.32
CA ASN A 354 -8.13 -6.86 8.50
C ASN A 354 -7.56 -7.72 9.65
N MET A 355 -6.38 -8.32 9.44
CA MET A 355 -5.63 -9.13 10.41
C MET A 355 -6.37 -10.35 10.96
N TYR A 356 -7.53 -10.73 10.41
CA TYR A 356 -8.23 -11.97 10.74
C TYR A 356 -7.68 -13.14 9.89
N LEU A 357 -6.45 -13.50 10.18
CA LEU A 357 -5.64 -14.50 9.48
C LEU A 357 -5.00 -15.48 10.49
N SER A 358 -4.56 -16.65 10.03
CA SER A 358 -4.04 -17.70 10.92
C SER A 358 -2.60 -17.43 11.37
N THR A 359 -2.16 -18.07 12.45
CA THR A 359 -0.77 -18.02 12.91
C THR A 359 0.20 -18.53 11.83
N GLU A 360 -0.18 -19.55 11.07
CA GLU A 360 0.58 -20.03 9.92
C GLU A 360 0.75 -18.94 8.86
N THR A 361 -0.29 -18.16 8.58
CA THR A 361 -0.19 -17.01 7.68
C THR A 361 0.73 -15.94 8.24
N MET A 362 0.64 -15.58 9.53
CA MET A 362 1.59 -14.63 10.14
C MET A 362 3.04 -15.08 9.99
N ARG A 363 3.33 -16.36 10.22
CA ARG A 363 4.68 -16.93 10.03
C ARG A 363 5.17 -16.84 8.58
N LEU A 364 4.27 -16.92 7.60
CA LEU A 364 4.61 -16.71 6.20
C LEU A 364 4.89 -15.25 5.88
N LEU A 365 4.18 -14.31 6.52
CA LEU A 365 4.36 -12.86 6.34
C LEU A 365 5.61 -12.31 7.06
N ASP A 366 6.00 -12.91 8.18
CA ASP A 366 7.22 -12.56 8.91
C ASP A 366 8.47 -12.74 8.04
N GLY A 367 9.34 -11.74 7.96
CA GLY A 367 10.47 -11.73 7.03
C GLY A 367 10.08 -11.66 5.55
N PHE A 368 8.85 -11.24 5.23
CA PHE A 368 8.37 -10.94 3.88
C PHE A 368 7.73 -9.55 3.76
N VAL A 369 6.94 -9.13 4.74
CA VAL A 369 6.23 -7.84 4.78
C VAL A 369 7.08 -6.77 5.48
N ASP A 370 7.34 -5.65 4.82
CA ASP A 370 8.08 -4.52 5.41
C ASP A 370 7.21 -3.64 6.30
N LEU A 371 5.93 -3.45 5.95
CA LEU A 371 4.97 -2.68 6.73
C LEU A 371 3.59 -3.33 6.77
N TYR A 372 3.07 -3.56 7.97
CA TYR A 372 1.70 -3.99 8.22
C TYR A 372 0.81 -2.77 8.37
N LEU A 373 -0.17 -2.63 7.48
CA LEU A 373 -1.19 -1.59 7.57
C LEU A 373 -2.48 -2.28 8.02
N THR A 374 -2.82 -2.15 9.30
CA THR A 374 -3.74 -3.09 9.94
C THR A 374 -5.06 -2.44 10.30
N ASP A 375 -6.19 -3.03 9.90
CA ASP A 375 -7.49 -2.56 10.37
C ASP A 375 -7.85 -3.22 11.72
N PHE A 376 -7.76 -2.46 12.81
CA PHE A 376 -8.22 -2.87 14.13
C PHE A 376 -9.58 -2.24 14.44
N LYS A 377 -10.64 -2.99 14.15
CA LYS A 377 -12.01 -2.45 14.01
C LYS A 377 -12.79 -2.40 15.32
N PHE A 378 -12.54 -3.33 16.24
CA PHE A 378 -13.35 -3.53 17.44
C PHE A 378 -12.48 -3.66 18.68
N GLY A 379 -12.97 -3.14 19.82
CA GLY A 379 -12.39 -3.37 21.15
C GLY A 379 -13.03 -4.54 21.91
N ASN A 380 -13.96 -5.28 21.28
CA ASN A 380 -14.63 -6.43 21.91
C ASN A 380 -15.18 -7.44 20.89
N ASN A 381 -15.31 -8.71 21.33
CA ASN A 381 -15.83 -9.79 20.50
C ASN A 381 -17.34 -9.72 20.22
N LYS A 382 -18.13 -9.10 21.11
CA LYS A 382 -19.58 -8.98 20.93
C LYS A 382 -19.92 -8.17 19.69
N CYS A 383 -19.24 -7.03 19.50
CA CYS A 383 -19.38 -6.18 18.33
C CYS A 383 -18.80 -6.84 17.09
N ALA A 384 -17.63 -7.47 17.19
CA ALA A 384 -17.04 -8.20 16.07
C ALA A 384 -17.96 -9.33 15.56
N SER A 385 -18.57 -10.09 16.47
CA SER A 385 -19.50 -11.17 16.13
C SER A 385 -20.72 -10.63 15.41
N ARG A 386 -21.36 -9.61 16.00
CA ARG A 386 -22.58 -9.01 15.43
C ARG A 386 -22.33 -8.31 14.11
N LEU A 387 -21.24 -7.55 14.00
CA LEU A 387 -21.00 -6.64 12.88
C LEU A 387 -20.11 -7.23 11.79
N SER A 388 -19.37 -8.30 12.03
CA SER A 388 -18.44 -8.89 11.05
C SER A 388 -18.46 -10.43 10.96
N GLY A 389 -19.24 -11.09 11.81
CA GLY A 389 -19.49 -12.53 11.75
C GLY A 389 -18.33 -13.40 12.25
N VAL A 390 -17.58 -12.93 13.24
CA VAL A 390 -16.49 -13.66 13.93
C VAL A 390 -16.54 -13.43 15.44
N SER A 391 -16.44 -14.48 16.24
CA SER A 391 -16.62 -14.42 17.70
C SER A 391 -15.32 -14.37 18.51
N ASP A 392 -14.19 -14.60 17.86
CA ASP A 392 -12.84 -14.73 18.42
C ASP A 392 -11.91 -13.60 17.91
N TYR A 393 -12.48 -12.42 17.68
CA TYR A 393 -11.80 -11.32 17.01
C TYR A 393 -10.62 -10.79 17.82
N MET A 394 -10.81 -10.47 19.10
CA MET A 394 -9.75 -9.90 19.94
C MET A 394 -8.60 -10.88 20.17
N GLU A 395 -8.91 -12.17 20.31
CA GLU A 395 -7.93 -13.23 20.47
C GLU A 395 -7.09 -13.39 19.19
N ILE A 396 -7.73 -13.40 18.01
CA ILE A 396 -7.00 -13.56 16.75
C ILE A 396 -6.31 -12.26 16.35
N VAL A 397 -7.07 -11.18 16.18
CA VAL A 397 -6.57 -9.91 15.65
C VAL A 397 -5.61 -9.26 16.63
N GLY A 398 -5.89 -9.27 17.92
CA GLY A 398 -4.97 -8.76 18.94
C GLY A 398 -3.64 -9.53 18.93
N ASN A 399 -3.66 -10.86 18.88
CA ASN A 399 -2.42 -11.64 18.79
C ASN A 399 -1.67 -11.38 17.48
N ASN A 400 -2.36 -11.23 16.35
CA ASN A 400 -1.71 -10.92 15.09
C ASN A 400 -1.08 -9.52 15.07
N HIS A 401 -1.64 -8.54 15.79
CA HIS A 401 -1.00 -7.23 15.98
C HIS A 401 0.29 -7.33 16.82
N LYS A 402 0.29 -8.16 17.87
CA LYS A 402 1.52 -8.44 18.65
C LYS A 402 2.61 -9.07 17.79
N ILE A 403 2.24 -10.02 16.92
CA ILE A 403 3.19 -10.63 15.99
C ILE A 403 3.68 -9.59 14.98
N ALA A 404 2.78 -8.83 14.35
CA ALA A 404 3.13 -7.80 13.37
C ALA A 404 4.11 -6.75 13.92
N LEU A 405 3.91 -6.29 15.17
CA LEU A 405 4.82 -5.35 15.85
C LEU A 405 6.25 -5.89 15.97
N ASN A 406 6.41 -7.21 16.16
CA ASN A 406 7.71 -7.85 16.28
C ASN A 406 8.32 -8.25 14.93
N SER A 407 7.51 -8.38 13.88
CA SER A 407 7.93 -8.88 12.56
C SER A 407 8.19 -7.78 11.52
N GLY A 408 7.77 -6.54 11.76
CA GLY A 408 7.95 -5.44 10.80
C GLY A 408 7.44 -4.10 11.34
N ASN A 409 7.43 -3.07 10.50
CA ASN A 409 6.81 -1.80 10.89
C ASN A 409 5.28 -1.92 10.85
N ILE A 410 4.57 -1.18 11.70
CA ILE A 410 3.12 -1.26 11.81
C ILE A 410 2.49 0.13 11.86
N ILE A 411 1.39 0.29 11.13
CA ILE A 411 0.43 1.38 11.29
C ILE A 411 -0.93 0.75 11.59
N ILE A 412 -1.47 1.05 12.78
CA ILE A 412 -2.73 0.53 13.25
C ILE A 412 -3.83 1.49 12.84
N ARG A 413 -4.77 1.04 12.02
CA ARG A 413 -5.91 1.82 11.54
C ARG A 413 -7.14 1.49 12.36
N HIS A 414 -7.79 2.52 12.87
CA HIS A 414 -9.05 2.39 13.58
C HIS A 414 -10.12 3.28 12.94
N LEU A 415 -11.07 2.65 12.22
CA LEU A 415 -12.26 3.33 11.71
C LEU A 415 -13.23 3.57 12.86
N VAL A 416 -13.46 4.84 13.20
CA VAL A 416 -14.41 5.21 14.25
C VAL A 416 -15.84 4.93 13.74
N LEU A 417 -16.51 4.00 14.41
CA LEU A 417 -17.89 3.64 14.09
C LEU A 417 -18.86 4.50 14.92
N PRO A 418 -19.93 5.04 14.32
CA PRO A 418 -20.94 5.82 15.05
C PRO A 418 -21.56 4.97 16.17
N ASN A 419 -21.81 5.56 17.34
CA ASN A 419 -22.38 4.87 18.51
C ASN A 419 -21.55 3.69 19.06
N HIS A 420 -20.27 3.56 18.67
CA HIS A 420 -19.37 2.50 19.12
C HIS A 420 -18.08 3.01 19.77
N VAL A 421 -18.01 4.31 20.10
CA VAL A 421 -16.85 4.90 20.79
C VAL A 421 -16.61 4.21 22.13
N GLU A 422 -17.60 4.21 23.02
CA GLU A 422 -17.49 3.66 24.37
C GLU A 422 -17.21 2.15 24.40
N CYS A 423 -17.86 1.38 23.53
CA CYS A 423 -17.74 -0.08 23.57
C CYS A 423 -16.61 -0.63 22.69
N CYS A 424 -16.18 0.08 21.64
CA CYS A 424 -15.13 -0.37 20.73
C CYS A 424 -13.89 0.51 20.76
N SER A 425 -14.01 1.81 20.46
CA SER A 425 -12.84 2.67 20.28
C SER A 425 -12.04 2.86 21.56
N ILE A 426 -12.71 3.19 22.66
CA ILE A 426 -12.08 3.45 23.97
C ILE A 426 -11.36 2.19 24.50
N PRO A 427 -12.02 1.02 24.63
CA PRO A 427 -11.36 -0.21 25.07
C PRO A 427 -10.24 -0.67 24.13
N LEU A 428 -10.33 -0.34 22.84
CA LEU A 428 -9.26 -0.65 21.90
C LEU A 428 -8.02 0.20 22.15
N MET A 429 -8.17 1.50 22.47
CA MET A 429 -7.03 2.34 22.81
C MET A 429 -6.34 1.84 24.08
N ASP A 430 -7.11 1.47 25.10
CA ASP A 430 -6.58 0.82 26.31
C ASP A 430 -5.79 -0.44 25.95
N TRP A 431 -6.41 -1.33 25.16
CA TRP A 431 -5.79 -2.58 24.73
C TRP A 431 -4.47 -2.32 23.98
N ILE A 432 -4.44 -1.34 23.06
CA ILE A 432 -3.23 -1.00 22.30
C ILE A 432 -2.12 -0.57 23.24
N VAL A 433 -2.39 0.33 24.20
CA VAL A 433 -1.37 0.81 25.14
C VAL A 433 -0.88 -0.32 26.05
N GLU A 434 -1.79 -1.14 26.58
CA GLU A 434 -1.46 -2.26 27.45
C GLU A 434 -0.62 -3.35 26.76
N ASN A 435 -0.86 -3.60 25.46
CA ASN A 435 -0.33 -4.76 24.76
C ASN A 435 0.78 -4.44 23.75
N LEU A 436 0.76 -3.25 23.16
CA LEU A 436 1.70 -2.80 22.12
C LEU A 436 2.54 -1.61 22.58
N GLY A 437 2.14 -0.93 23.66
CA GLY A 437 2.78 0.27 24.18
C GLY A 437 2.38 1.54 23.43
N VAL A 438 2.95 2.66 23.85
CA VAL A 438 2.60 4.00 23.33
C VAL A 438 3.36 4.40 22.06
N ASN A 439 4.41 3.65 21.71
CA ASN A 439 5.30 3.94 20.59
C ASN A 439 4.85 3.23 19.31
N VAL A 440 3.56 3.31 18.99
CA VAL A 440 2.96 2.80 17.76
C VAL A 440 2.38 3.95 16.95
N VAL A 441 2.25 3.76 15.64
CA VAL A 441 1.55 4.72 14.77
C VAL A 441 0.08 4.32 14.72
N LEU A 442 -0.80 5.22 15.17
CA LEU A 442 -2.24 5.04 15.14
C LEU A 442 -2.84 5.94 14.06
N ASP A 443 -3.54 5.36 13.11
CA ASP A 443 -4.33 6.06 12.09
C ASP A 443 -5.82 6.02 12.48
N VAL A 444 -6.34 7.14 12.97
CA VAL A 444 -7.76 7.29 13.30
C VAL A 444 -8.50 7.73 12.05
N VAL A 445 -9.31 6.82 11.50
CA VAL A 445 -10.01 7.02 10.23
C VAL A 445 -11.40 7.60 10.51
N ASP A 446 -11.70 8.78 9.96
CA ASP A 446 -12.95 9.53 10.22
C ASP A 446 -14.00 9.43 9.11
N LYS A 447 -13.67 8.66 8.06
CA LYS A 447 -14.45 8.57 6.81
C LYS A 447 -15.51 7.48 6.79
N TYR A 448 -16.06 7.14 7.96
CA TYR A 448 -17.16 6.19 8.02
C TYR A 448 -18.36 6.69 7.21
N LYS A 449 -18.87 5.83 6.33
CA LYS A 449 -20.14 6.03 5.61
C LYS A 449 -21.00 4.77 5.74
N PRO A 450 -22.32 4.91 5.91
CA PRO A 450 -23.22 3.79 6.11
C PRO A 450 -23.48 3.02 4.79
N PHE A 451 -22.46 2.34 4.30
CA PHE A 451 -22.51 1.51 3.10
C PHE A 451 -22.95 0.07 3.39
N TYR A 452 -23.25 -0.67 2.32
CA TYR A 452 -23.65 -2.06 2.35
C TYR A 452 -24.91 -2.27 3.21
N LYS A 453 -24.78 -2.96 4.35
CA LYS A 453 -25.88 -3.27 5.26
C LYS A 453 -25.97 -2.32 6.44
N ALA A 454 -25.10 -1.31 6.54
CA ALA A 454 -25.07 -0.41 7.70
C ALA A 454 -26.44 0.24 7.99
N ASN A 455 -27.24 0.52 6.96
CA ASN A 455 -28.59 1.09 7.13
C ASN A 455 -29.60 0.12 7.78
N GLU A 456 -29.32 -1.18 7.79
CA GLU A 456 -30.13 -2.20 8.50
C GLU A 456 -29.85 -2.19 10.01
N TYR A 457 -28.81 -1.48 10.45
CA TYR A 457 -28.33 -1.42 11.84
C TYR A 457 -28.55 -0.01 12.37
N GLN A 458 -29.46 0.16 13.32
CA GLN A 458 -29.82 1.48 13.86
C GLN A 458 -28.60 2.26 14.35
N ASP A 459 -27.66 1.56 15.00
CA ASP A 459 -26.41 2.10 15.54
C ASP A 459 -25.36 2.44 14.47
N LEU A 460 -25.50 1.94 13.24
CA LEU A 460 -24.55 2.19 12.13
C LEU A 460 -25.15 3.01 10.98
N SER A 461 -26.45 3.30 11.02
CA SER A 461 -27.22 3.93 9.94
C SER A 461 -26.84 5.39 9.60
N LYS A 462 -26.01 6.04 10.41
CA LYS A 462 -25.62 7.45 10.25
C LYS A 462 -24.12 7.59 10.08
N ALA A 463 -23.66 8.68 9.46
CA ALA A 463 -22.24 9.01 9.43
C ALA A 463 -21.68 9.21 10.86
N VAL A 464 -20.38 8.99 11.03
CA VAL A 464 -19.70 9.28 12.30
C VAL A 464 -19.66 10.80 12.52
N GLN A 465 -19.82 11.23 13.77
CA GLN A 465 -19.79 12.65 14.08
C GLN A 465 -18.35 13.11 14.37
N THR A 466 -18.02 14.34 14.00
CA THR A 466 -16.70 14.93 14.28
C THR A 466 -16.35 14.91 15.77
N LYS A 467 -17.37 15.06 16.64
CA LYS A 467 -17.18 14.97 18.10
C LYS A 467 -16.73 13.58 18.56
N ASP A 468 -17.25 12.52 17.96
CA ASP A 468 -16.93 11.13 18.30
C ASP A 468 -15.46 10.83 17.93
N VAL A 469 -15.04 11.30 16.76
CA VAL A 469 -13.66 11.18 16.28
C VAL A 469 -12.71 11.98 17.17
N LYS A 470 -13.08 13.20 17.54
CA LYS A 470 -12.30 14.05 18.44
C LYS A 470 -12.14 13.40 19.81
N GLU A 471 -13.21 12.81 20.35
CA GLU A 471 -13.18 12.09 21.62
C GLU A 471 -12.18 10.92 21.59
N VAL A 472 -12.20 10.11 20.53
CA VAL A 472 -11.24 9.00 20.36
C VAL A 472 -9.79 9.51 20.30
N ILE A 473 -9.53 10.58 19.55
CA ILE A 473 -8.18 11.16 19.43
C ILE A 473 -7.71 11.75 20.77
N ASP A 474 -8.56 12.49 21.47
CA ASP A 474 -8.22 13.10 22.75
C ASP A 474 -7.97 12.04 23.82
N TYR A 475 -8.75 10.95 23.81
CA TYR A 475 -8.53 9.81 24.69
C TYR A 475 -7.24 9.06 24.38
N ALA A 476 -6.96 8.79 23.10
CA ALA A 476 -5.69 8.17 22.71
C ALA A 476 -4.49 9.01 23.18
N LYS A 477 -4.56 10.35 23.04
CA LYS A 477 -3.54 11.27 23.53
C LYS A 477 -3.42 11.27 25.05
N SER A 478 -4.52 11.17 25.80
CA SER A 478 -4.47 11.13 27.26
C SER A 478 -3.78 9.85 27.79
N LEU A 479 -3.84 8.76 27.03
CA LEU A 479 -3.08 7.53 27.28
C LEU A 479 -1.61 7.58 26.83
N GLY A 480 -1.19 8.67 26.17
CA GLY A 480 0.18 8.87 25.68
C GLY A 480 0.44 8.40 24.25
N LEU A 481 -0.58 8.00 23.48
CA LEU A 481 -0.45 7.71 22.05
C LEU A 481 -0.28 9.03 21.27
N ASN A 482 0.97 9.42 21.05
CA ASN A 482 1.30 10.71 20.44
C ASN A 482 1.50 10.66 18.92
N ASN A 483 1.69 9.46 18.35
CA ASN A 483 1.94 9.28 16.91
C ASN A 483 0.63 9.00 16.17
N ILE A 484 -0.28 9.98 16.19
CA ILE A 484 -1.60 9.85 15.58
C ILE A 484 -1.62 10.50 14.19
N ILE A 485 -2.06 9.71 13.21
CA ILE A 485 -2.47 10.16 11.89
C ILE A 485 -4.01 10.23 11.91
N LYS A 486 -4.59 11.22 11.23
CA LYS A 486 -6.03 11.33 11.05
C LYS A 486 -6.33 11.29 9.55
N THR A 487 -7.10 10.31 9.09
CA THR A 487 -7.36 10.08 7.66
C THR A 487 -8.81 9.99 7.27
#